data_AF-A0A1E3NZZ7-F1
#
_entry.id   AF-A0A1E3NZZ7-F1
#
_cell.length_a   1.000
_cell.length_b   1.000
_cell.length_c   1.000
_cell.angle_alpha   90.00
_cell.angle_beta   90.00
_cell.angle_gamma   90.00
#
_symmetry.space_group_name_H-M   'P 1'
#
loop_
_entity.id
_entity.type
_entity.pdbx_description
1 polymer ?
#
loop_
_entity_poly.entity_id
_entity_poly.type
_entity_poly.pdbx_seq_one_letter_code
_entity_poly.pdbx_strand_id
1 'polypeptide(L)'
;MASRPIVHLIQNFHVAFLDKSFFLVIYPIVLSLGLLIRTLLSQELFDELKNSYWISDQNIINKTFADHGLEIFTTLSVLIFIVRIIVSELQNFKVPLLPTSFNSKNKTIEKIKKYSKLAVLYGARYGVTYGILLILFKLKNYESVSTGGQCQPRLQNSDDVSTLSKRYLKILCSPGEEWIPGSLNISGHYFFIVTLSLSLFYELKILLHSTMDSIDKSFEEQDDGLGLSNKLKVSIASATLTTLLISLVLLVWIGTLSVTAIFYHTIREKIMGLVFGYLAPVVNYVILARYYEV
;
A
#
# COMPACT_ATOMS: atom_id res chain seq x y z
N MET A 1 21.72 14.17 20.53
CA MET A 1 21.95 14.90 19.26
C MET A 1 21.66 14.07 18.00
N ALA A 2 21.76 12.73 18.00
CA ALA A 2 21.58 11.90 16.80
C ALA A 2 20.16 11.89 16.16
N SER A 3 19.12 12.39 16.83
CA SER A 3 17.74 12.36 16.31
C SER A 3 17.40 13.51 15.35
N ARG A 4 18.09 14.66 15.43
CA ARG A 4 17.82 15.84 14.57
C ARG A 4 18.00 15.56 13.07
N PRO A 5 19.08 14.92 12.58
CA PRO A 5 19.23 14.67 11.14
C PRO A 5 18.15 13.74 10.58
N ILE A 6 17.71 12.76 11.38
CA ILE A 6 16.65 11.82 10.98
C ILE A 6 15.31 12.54 10.86
N VAL A 7 14.97 13.41 11.82
CA VAL A 7 13.75 14.22 11.76
C VAL A 7 13.76 15.13 10.53
N HIS A 8 14.88 15.79 10.24
CA HIS A 8 15.01 16.64 9.05
C HIS A 8 14.87 15.84 7.74
N LEU A 9 15.41 14.61 7.69
CA LEU A 9 15.25 13.74 6.52
C LEU A 9 13.78 13.37 6.30
N ILE A 10 13.05 13.02 7.37
CA ILE A 10 11.63 12.67 7.30
C ILE A 10 10.79 13.87 6.90
N GLN A 11 11.08 15.04 7.47
CA GLN A 11 10.38 16.28 7.15
C GLN A 11 10.58 16.65 5.67
N ASN A 12 11.81 16.58 5.18
CA ASN A 12 12.12 16.81 3.77
C ASN A 12 11.38 15.81 2.86
N PHE A 13 11.38 14.53 3.21
CA PHE A 13 10.64 13.51 2.47
C PHE A 13 9.13 13.79 2.46
N HIS A 14 8.56 14.14 3.61
CA HIS A 14 7.14 14.46 3.72
C HIS A 14 6.75 15.66 2.85
N VAL A 15 7.43 16.79 3.01
CA VAL A 15 7.11 18.05 2.30
C VAL A 15 7.41 17.95 0.81
N ALA A 16 8.56 17.40 0.43
CA ALA A 16 8.97 17.36 -0.96
C ALA A 16 8.16 16.35 -1.78
N PHE A 17 7.83 15.18 -1.20
CA PHE A 17 7.33 14.04 -1.96
C PHE A 17 5.86 13.70 -1.64
N LEU A 18 5.51 13.52 -0.36
CA LEU A 18 4.16 13.10 0.01
C LEU A 18 3.15 14.23 -0.07
N ASP A 19 3.54 15.45 0.32
CA ASP A 19 2.59 16.54 0.42
C ASP A 19 2.09 17.00 -0.96
N LYS A 20 3.03 17.10 -1.91
CA LYS A 20 2.77 17.40 -3.32
C LYS A 20 2.11 16.27 -4.10
N SER A 21 1.79 15.15 -3.45
CA SER A 21 1.18 13.97 -4.06
C SER A 21 1.96 13.44 -5.29
N PHE A 22 3.28 13.62 -5.33
CA PHE A 22 4.11 13.13 -6.44
C PHE A 22 4.07 11.60 -6.57
N PHE A 23 3.75 10.88 -5.50
CA PHE A 23 3.54 9.44 -5.57
C PHE A 23 2.43 9.02 -6.56
N LEU A 24 1.48 9.91 -6.88
CA LEU A 24 0.42 9.64 -7.86
C LEU A 24 0.92 9.53 -9.30
N VAL A 25 2.09 10.07 -9.64
CA VAL A 25 2.64 9.98 -11.00
C VAL A 25 3.60 8.80 -11.20
N ILE A 26 3.99 8.11 -10.11
CA ILE A 26 4.97 7.02 -10.16
C ILE A 26 4.51 5.91 -11.10
N TYR A 27 3.28 5.40 -10.94
CA TYR A 27 2.81 4.25 -11.71
C TYR A 27 2.59 4.54 -13.21
N PRO A 28 2.04 5.71 -13.60
CA PRO A 28 2.06 6.15 -15.00
C PRO A 28 3.47 6.24 -15.59
N ILE A 29 4.44 6.75 -14.82
CA ILE A 29 5.85 6.83 -15.25
C ILE A 29 6.45 5.43 -15.41
N VAL A 30 6.25 4.53 -14.43
CA VAL A 30 6.72 3.14 -14.49
C VAL A 30 6.15 2.42 -15.70
N LEU A 31 4.85 2.58 -15.98
CA LEU A 31 4.23 2.02 -17.18
C LEU A 31 4.86 2.60 -18.45
N SER A 32 4.99 3.91 -18.53
CA SER A 32 5.52 4.60 -19.72
C SER A 32 6.98 4.20 -20.00
N LEU A 33 7.83 4.19 -18.97
CA LEU A 33 9.23 3.76 -19.08
C LEU A 33 9.34 2.28 -19.43
N GLY A 34 8.52 1.43 -18.81
CA GLY A 34 8.52 -0.01 -19.13
C GLY A 34 8.10 -0.30 -20.57
N LEU A 35 7.11 0.43 -21.09
CA LEU A 35 6.73 0.34 -22.50
C LEU A 35 7.84 0.84 -23.44
N LEU A 36 8.50 1.94 -23.09
CA LEU A 36 9.64 2.46 -23.85
C LEU A 36 10.78 1.43 -23.90
N ILE A 37 11.17 0.87 -22.75
CA ILE A 37 12.21 -0.17 -22.66
C ILE A 37 11.81 -1.39 -23.50
N ARG A 38 10.55 -1.83 -23.42
CA ARG A 38 10.04 -2.94 -24.24
C ARG A 38 10.19 -2.66 -25.74
N THR A 39 9.99 -1.42 -26.20
CA THR A 39 10.16 -1.07 -27.62
C THR A 39 11.62 -0.97 -28.06
N LEU A 40 12.54 -0.71 -27.13
CA LEU A 40 13.98 -0.59 -27.41
C LEU A 40 14.70 -1.94 -27.35
N LEU A 41 14.15 -2.92 -26.63
CA LEU A 41 14.72 -4.26 -26.54
C LEU A 41 14.56 -5.03 -27.86
N SER A 42 15.66 -5.60 -28.36
CA SER A 42 15.62 -6.58 -29.44
C SER A 42 14.85 -7.83 -29.00
N GLN A 43 14.20 -8.52 -29.94
CA GLN A 43 13.44 -9.73 -29.64
C GLN A 43 14.28 -10.83 -28.97
N GLU A 44 15.53 -11.02 -29.40
CA GLU A 44 16.45 -12.00 -28.81
C GLU A 44 16.72 -11.74 -27.32
N LEU A 45 17.14 -10.51 -26.98
CA LEU A 45 17.34 -10.09 -25.58
C LEU A 45 16.05 -10.14 -24.76
N PHE A 46 14.90 -9.82 -25.37
CA PHE A 46 13.62 -9.90 -24.69
C PHE A 46 13.31 -11.34 -24.25
N ASP A 47 13.50 -12.31 -25.15
CA ASP A 47 13.22 -13.71 -24.86
C ASP A 47 14.25 -14.30 -23.86
N GLU A 48 15.53 -13.94 -23.97
CA GLU A 48 16.56 -14.32 -23.00
C GLU A 48 16.27 -13.79 -21.59
N LEU A 49 15.96 -12.50 -21.47
CA LEU A 49 15.64 -11.87 -20.20
C LEU A 49 14.34 -12.43 -19.61
N LYS A 50 13.31 -12.63 -20.42
CA LYS A 50 12.03 -13.18 -19.97
C LYS A 50 12.18 -14.58 -19.37
N ASN A 51 13.08 -15.39 -19.90
CA ASN A 51 13.37 -16.74 -19.39
C ASN A 51 14.32 -16.73 -18.18
N SER A 52 14.88 -15.58 -17.79
CA SER A 52 15.73 -15.48 -16.62
C SER A 52 14.94 -15.65 -15.32
N TYR A 53 15.58 -16.25 -14.32
CA TYR A 53 14.98 -16.46 -13.00
C TYR A 53 14.46 -15.15 -12.38
N TRP A 54 15.16 -14.03 -12.57
CA TRP A 54 14.79 -12.74 -11.97
C TRP A 54 13.50 -12.12 -12.54
N ILE A 55 13.10 -12.53 -13.75
CA ILE A 55 11.92 -12.02 -14.44
C ILE A 55 10.78 -13.05 -14.40
N SER A 56 11.09 -14.33 -14.24
CA SER A 56 10.10 -15.40 -14.07
C SER A 56 9.12 -15.10 -12.94
N ASP A 57 7.88 -15.47 -13.15
CA ASP A 57 6.81 -15.48 -12.16
C ASP A 57 7.10 -16.35 -10.92
N GLN A 58 7.98 -17.34 -11.05
CA GLN A 58 8.38 -18.24 -9.97
C GLN A 58 9.48 -17.69 -9.06
N ASN A 59 9.94 -16.47 -9.31
CA ASN A 59 11.00 -15.87 -8.51
C ASN A 59 10.53 -15.55 -7.09
N ILE A 60 11.47 -15.56 -6.13
CA ILE A 60 11.14 -15.35 -4.70
C ILE A 60 10.48 -13.99 -4.43
N ILE A 61 10.85 -12.95 -5.17
CA ILE A 61 10.29 -11.60 -5.01
C ILE A 61 8.82 -11.62 -5.45
N ASN A 62 8.51 -12.19 -6.62
CA ASN A 62 7.14 -12.29 -7.12
C ASN A 62 6.29 -13.17 -6.19
N LYS A 63 6.79 -14.35 -5.85
CA LYS A 63 6.08 -15.28 -4.95
C LYS A 63 5.84 -14.70 -3.56
N THR A 64 6.73 -13.84 -3.06
CA THR A 64 6.56 -13.24 -1.72
C THR A 64 5.74 -11.95 -1.79
N PHE A 65 6.10 -11.01 -2.67
CA PHE A 65 5.54 -9.67 -2.68
C PHE A 65 4.29 -9.53 -3.55
N ALA A 66 4.14 -10.33 -4.60
CA ALA A 66 2.91 -10.37 -5.38
C ALA A 66 1.91 -11.33 -4.75
N ASP A 67 2.28 -12.60 -4.50
CA ASP A 67 1.31 -13.59 -4.01
C ASP A 67 0.86 -13.33 -2.57
N HIS A 68 1.75 -12.87 -1.70
CA HIS A 68 1.41 -12.47 -0.32
C HIS A 68 1.22 -10.96 -0.17
N GLY A 69 1.02 -10.22 -1.27
CA GLY A 69 0.91 -8.76 -1.25
C GLY A 69 -0.17 -8.23 -0.30
N LEU A 70 -1.31 -8.93 -0.19
CA LEU A 70 -2.40 -8.54 0.71
C LEU A 70 -2.05 -8.78 2.18
N GLU A 71 -1.35 -9.88 2.48
CA GLU A 71 -0.90 -10.20 3.85
C GLU A 71 0.17 -9.19 4.30
N ILE A 72 1.09 -8.83 3.41
CA ILE A 72 2.08 -7.77 3.63
C ILE A 72 1.38 -6.43 3.86
N PHE A 73 0.44 -6.04 2.98
CA PHE A 73 -0.33 -4.81 3.12
C PHE A 73 -1.09 -4.75 4.46
N THR A 74 -1.73 -5.85 4.85
CA THR A 74 -2.46 -5.95 6.13
C THR A 74 -1.51 -5.74 7.30
N THR A 75 -0.36 -6.41 7.27
CA THR A 75 0.66 -6.31 8.33
C THR A 75 1.19 -4.87 8.46
N LEU A 76 1.54 -4.24 7.34
CA LEU A 76 1.98 -2.84 7.33
C LEU A 76 0.87 -1.88 7.77
N SER A 77 -0.37 -2.15 7.38
CA SER A 77 -1.53 -1.36 7.82
C SER A 77 -1.75 -1.46 9.33
N VAL A 78 -1.62 -2.64 9.92
CA VAL A 78 -1.69 -2.81 11.38
C VAL A 78 -0.53 -2.08 12.06
N LEU A 79 0.68 -2.15 11.51
CA LEU A 79 1.84 -1.43 12.03
C LEU A 79 1.62 0.09 12.04
N ILE A 80 1.13 0.67 10.93
CA ILE A 80 0.79 2.10 10.85
C ILE A 80 -0.23 2.46 11.94
N PHE A 81 -1.28 1.65 12.10
CA PHE A 81 -2.31 1.90 13.09
C PHE A 81 -1.76 1.91 14.53
N ILE A 82 -0.90 0.96 14.88
CA ILE A 82 -0.22 0.91 16.19
C ILE A 82 0.61 2.18 16.41
N VAL A 83 1.42 2.58 15.42
CA VAL A 83 2.24 3.80 15.54
C VAL A 83 1.36 5.05 15.68
N ARG A 84 0.24 5.12 14.96
CA ARG A 84 -0.72 6.24 15.11
C ARG A 84 -1.29 6.32 16.52
N ILE A 85 -1.55 5.20 17.19
CA ILE A 85 -1.98 5.18 18.60
C ILE A 85 -0.87 5.74 19.50
N ILE A 86 0.38 5.29 19.29
CA ILE A 86 1.55 5.76 20.05
C ILE A 86 1.74 7.28 19.91
N VAL A 87 1.68 7.80 18.68
CA VAL A 87 1.78 9.25 18.39
C VAL A 87 0.61 10.01 19.03
N SER A 88 -0.61 9.49 18.96
CA SER A 88 -1.81 10.12 19.52
C SER A 88 -1.79 10.21 21.05
N GLU A 89 -1.16 9.27 21.74
CA GLU A 89 -0.96 9.35 23.20
C GLU A 89 -0.02 10.51 23.57
N LEU A 90 1.00 10.80 22.76
CA LEU A 90 1.93 11.91 23.02
C LEU A 90 1.24 13.28 22.96
N GLN A 91 0.34 13.48 21.99
CA GLN A 91 -0.40 14.73 21.87
C GLN A 91 -1.26 15.06 23.09
N ASN A 92 -1.67 14.05 23.87
CA ASN A 92 -2.50 14.25 25.06
C ASN A 92 -1.68 14.50 26.33
N PHE A 93 -0.35 14.47 26.27
CA PHE A 93 0.51 14.72 27.42
C PHE A 93 0.65 16.20 27.81
N LYS A 94 -0.07 17.12 27.15
CA LYS A 94 -0.19 18.51 27.62
C LYS A 94 -0.68 18.49 29.07
N VAL A 95 0.23 18.76 30.00
CA VAL A 95 -0.12 18.92 31.41
C VAL A 95 -0.96 20.19 31.47
N PRO A 96 -2.23 20.14 31.89
CA PRO A 96 -2.99 21.36 32.06
C PRO A 96 -2.24 22.23 33.07
N LEU A 97 -1.87 23.45 32.65
CA LEU A 97 -1.16 24.44 33.50
C LEU A 97 -1.97 24.80 34.76
N LEU A 98 -3.27 24.50 34.76
CA LEU A 98 -4.18 24.66 35.87
C LEU A 98 -4.54 23.30 36.47
N PRO A 99 -4.63 23.19 37.81
CA PRO A 99 -5.10 21.98 38.47
C PRO A 99 -6.59 21.74 38.13
N THR A 100 -6.84 20.95 37.09
CA THR A 100 -8.19 20.44 36.80
C THR A 100 -8.54 19.39 37.86
N SER A 101 -9.72 19.49 38.46
CA SER A 101 -10.22 18.48 39.41
C SER A 101 -10.11 17.08 38.80
N PHE A 102 -9.51 16.16 39.56
CA PHE A 102 -9.19 14.80 39.13
C PHE A 102 -10.45 13.94 39.01
N ASN A 103 -11.28 14.18 38.00
CA ASN A 103 -12.36 13.26 37.67
C ASN A 103 -11.84 12.16 36.73
N SER A 104 -11.10 11.21 37.30
CA SER A 104 -10.36 10.16 36.57
C SER A 104 -11.25 9.28 35.68
N LYS A 105 -12.52 9.07 36.06
CA LYS A 105 -13.49 8.28 35.28
C LYS A 105 -13.83 8.93 33.93
N ASN A 106 -13.96 10.26 33.88
CA ASN A 106 -14.29 10.97 32.64
C ASN A 106 -13.13 10.89 31.62
N LYS A 107 -11.87 10.99 32.09
CA LYS A 107 -10.69 10.90 31.22
C LYS A 107 -10.56 9.53 30.53
N THR A 108 -10.87 8.43 31.22
CA THR A 108 -10.83 7.08 30.62
C THR A 108 -11.89 6.91 29.53
N ILE A 109 -13.12 7.40 29.76
CA ILE A 109 -14.20 7.33 28.78
C ILE A 109 -13.86 8.15 27.53
N GLU A 110 -13.29 9.34 27.70
CA GLU A 110 -12.85 10.19 26.58
C GLU A 110 -11.74 9.52 25.75
N LYS A 111 -10.75 8.89 26.41
CA LYS A 111 -9.71 8.11 25.72
C LYS A 111 -10.31 6.96 24.90
N ILE A 112 -11.21 6.17 25.49
CA ILE A 112 -11.87 5.06 24.79
C ILE A 112 -12.64 5.56 23.57
N LYS A 113 -13.40 6.67 23.71
CA LYS A 113 -14.12 7.29 22.59
C LYS A 113 -13.19 7.78 21.48
N LYS A 114 -12.03 8.37 21.85
CA LYS A 114 -11.02 8.83 20.87
C LYS A 114 -10.44 7.64 20.09
N TYR A 115 -10.03 6.58 20.79
CA TYR A 115 -9.45 5.40 20.14
C TYR A 115 -10.47 4.61 19.34
N SER A 116 -11.71 4.50 19.81
CA SER A 116 -12.78 3.85 19.03
C SER A 116 -13.07 4.63 17.76
N LYS A 117 -13.15 5.97 17.81
CA LYS A 117 -13.31 6.81 16.61
C LYS A 117 -12.16 6.60 15.62
N LEU A 118 -10.92 6.58 16.10
CA LEU A 118 -9.74 6.33 15.27
C LEU A 118 -9.78 4.91 14.64
N ALA A 119 -10.11 3.89 15.44
CA ALA A 119 -10.20 2.51 14.99
C ALA A 119 -11.31 2.30 13.95
N VAL A 120 -12.48 2.89 14.17
CA VAL A 120 -13.61 2.82 13.23
C VAL A 120 -13.25 3.50 11.92
N LEU A 121 -12.66 4.69 11.96
CA LEU A 121 -12.26 5.40 10.74
C LEU A 121 -11.18 4.61 9.96
N TYR A 122 -10.16 4.10 10.66
CA TYR A 122 -9.11 3.31 10.04
C TYR A 122 -9.64 1.98 9.48
N GLY A 123 -10.48 1.28 10.24
CA GLY A 123 -11.13 0.05 9.83
C GLY A 123 -12.06 0.27 8.63
N ALA A 124 -12.78 1.38 8.57
CA ALA A 124 -13.60 1.74 7.41
C ALA A 124 -12.75 1.95 6.16
N ARG A 125 -11.63 2.70 6.26
CA ARG A 125 -10.70 2.91 5.14
C ARG A 125 -10.09 1.61 4.62
N TYR A 126 -9.63 0.76 5.54
CA TYR A 126 -9.12 -0.57 5.20
C TYR A 126 -10.22 -1.43 4.54
N GLY A 127 -11.41 -1.43 5.11
CA GLY A 127 -12.57 -2.18 4.60
C GLY A 127 -13.01 -1.74 3.21
N VAL A 128 -13.01 -0.43 2.92
CA VAL A 128 -13.30 0.10 1.59
C VAL A 128 -12.24 -0.35 0.58
N THR A 129 -10.95 -0.25 0.93
CA THR A 129 -9.86 -0.71 0.06
C THR A 129 -9.99 -2.20 -0.25
N TYR A 130 -10.22 -3.02 0.78
CA TYR A 130 -10.41 -4.46 0.64
C TYR A 130 -11.65 -4.82 -0.17
N GLY A 131 -12.78 -4.14 0.09
CA GLY A 131 -14.04 -4.34 -0.61
C GLY A 131 -13.93 -4.03 -2.11
N ILE A 132 -13.28 -2.92 -2.46
CA ILE A 132 -13.03 -2.55 -3.86
C ILE A 132 -12.12 -3.57 -4.54
N LEU A 133 -11.05 -4.02 -3.87
CA LEU A 133 -10.20 -5.09 -4.42
C LEU A 133 -10.99 -6.37 -4.72
N LEU A 134 -11.87 -6.80 -3.80
CA LEU A 134 -12.72 -7.96 -4.04
C LEU A 134 -13.66 -7.77 -5.25
N ILE A 135 -14.22 -6.57 -5.41
CA ILE A 135 -15.05 -6.23 -6.57
C ILE A 135 -14.23 -6.28 -7.86
N LEU A 136 -13.03 -5.69 -7.86
CA LEU A 136 -12.14 -5.67 -9.03
C LEU A 136 -11.66 -7.08 -9.41
N PHE A 137 -11.33 -7.93 -8.43
CA PHE A 137 -11.00 -9.32 -8.70
C PHE A 137 -12.19 -10.07 -9.32
N LYS A 138 -13.40 -9.88 -8.81
CA LYS A 138 -14.61 -10.45 -9.42
C LYS A 138 -14.82 -9.96 -10.85
N LEU A 139 -14.66 -8.66 -11.09
CA LEU A 139 -14.79 -8.05 -12.42
C LEU A 139 -13.77 -8.63 -13.41
N LYS A 140 -12.49 -8.70 -13.03
CA LYS A 140 -11.44 -9.34 -13.84
C LYS A 140 -11.84 -10.75 -14.29
N ASN A 141 -12.38 -11.53 -13.37
CA ASN A 141 -12.75 -12.91 -13.66
C ASN A 141 -13.96 -12.98 -14.60
N TYR A 142 -14.97 -12.14 -14.35
CA TYR A 142 -16.14 -12.03 -15.20
C TYR A 142 -15.76 -11.67 -16.64
N GLU A 143 -14.86 -10.70 -16.83
CA GLU A 143 -14.38 -10.33 -18.16
C GLU A 143 -13.57 -11.45 -18.84
N SER A 144 -12.72 -12.15 -18.09
CA SER A 144 -11.98 -13.29 -18.63
C SER A 144 -12.92 -14.42 -19.07
N VAL A 145 -14.00 -14.70 -18.34
CA VAL A 145 -15.01 -15.70 -18.73
C VAL A 145 -15.78 -15.21 -19.96
N SER A 146 -16.23 -13.95 -19.95
CA SER A 146 -17.01 -13.36 -21.05
C SER A 146 -16.26 -13.30 -22.38
N THR A 147 -14.93 -13.31 -22.35
CA THR A 147 -14.07 -13.24 -23.54
C THR A 147 -13.54 -14.61 -24.00
N GLY A 148 -14.19 -15.69 -23.55
CA GLY A 148 -13.92 -17.05 -24.00
C GLY A 148 -13.02 -17.87 -23.05
N GLY A 149 -12.80 -17.40 -21.82
CA GLY A 149 -12.07 -18.17 -20.81
C GLY A 149 -12.84 -19.42 -20.42
N GLN A 150 -12.16 -20.56 -20.41
CA GLN A 150 -12.77 -21.87 -20.16
C GLN A 150 -11.78 -22.82 -19.48
N CYS A 151 -12.32 -23.80 -18.75
CA CYS A 151 -11.55 -24.91 -18.23
C CYS A 151 -11.34 -25.92 -19.35
N GLN A 152 -10.09 -26.33 -19.59
CA GLN A 152 -9.75 -27.41 -20.53
C GLN A 152 -9.01 -28.54 -19.81
N PRO A 153 -9.10 -29.79 -20.27
CA PRO A 153 -8.31 -30.89 -19.72
C PRO A 153 -6.82 -30.56 -19.78
N ARG A 154 -6.11 -30.74 -18.67
CA ARG A 154 -4.68 -30.44 -18.57
C ARG A 154 -3.89 -31.33 -19.52
N LEU A 155 -3.38 -30.73 -20.61
CA LEU A 155 -2.34 -31.34 -21.45
C LEU A 155 -1.04 -31.35 -20.63
N GLN A 156 -0.34 -32.47 -20.65
CA GLN A 156 0.59 -32.93 -19.61
C GLN A 156 1.88 -32.10 -19.38
N ASN A 157 1.99 -30.85 -19.86
CA ASN A 157 3.24 -30.07 -19.88
C ASN A 157 3.12 -28.57 -19.50
N SER A 158 2.04 -28.10 -18.88
CA SER A 158 1.90 -26.69 -18.46
C SER A 158 2.22 -26.50 -16.98
N ASP A 159 3.40 -25.94 -16.71
CA ASP A 159 3.82 -25.51 -15.38
C ASP A 159 3.05 -24.24 -14.95
N ASP A 160 2.21 -24.45 -13.94
CA ASP A 160 1.97 -23.58 -12.79
C ASP A 160 1.29 -22.21 -13.00
N VAL A 161 -0.04 -22.24 -13.14
CA VAL A 161 -0.90 -21.06 -12.92
C VAL A 161 -0.78 -20.57 -11.47
N SER A 162 -0.25 -19.35 -11.33
CA SER A 162 -0.07 -18.56 -10.09
C SER A 162 -1.16 -18.74 -9.02
N THR A 163 -0.73 -18.90 -7.77
CA THR A 163 -1.55 -19.24 -6.60
C THR A 163 -2.51 -18.13 -6.15
N LEU A 164 -2.24 -16.87 -6.51
CA LEU A 164 -3.13 -15.75 -6.22
C LEU A 164 -4.49 -15.88 -6.92
N SER A 165 -4.49 -16.42 -8.14
CA SER A 165 -5.70 -16.78 -8.88
C SER A 165 -6.47 -17.84 -8.09
N LYS A 166 -5.83 -18.95 -7.71
CA LYS A 166 -6.48 -20.10 -7.06
C LYS A 166 -7.12 -19.80 -5.69
N ARG A 167 -6.62 -18.84 -4.90
CA ARG A 167 -7.18 -18.52 -3.56
C ARG A 167 -8.46 -17.68 -3.61
N TYR A 168 -8.59 -16.78 -4.58
CA TYR A 168 -9.76 -15.89 -4.71
C TYR A 168 -10.68 -16.26 -5.86
N LEU A 169 -10.18 -17.01 -6.85
CA LEU A 169 -10.97 -17.64 -7.88
C LEU A 169 -11.37 -19.04 -7.46
N LYS A 170 -12.61 -19.14 -6.99
CA LYS A 170 -13.38 -20.37 -7.08
C LYS A 170 -13.82 -20.62 -8.54
N ILE A 171 -12.95 -20.46 -9.53
CA ILE A 171 -13.18 -21.11 -10.82
C ILE A 171 -12.78 -22.56 -10.60
N LEU A 172 -13.75 -23.34 -10.14
CA LEU A 172 -13.67 -24.79 -9.99
C LEU A 172 -13.57 -25.40 -11.39
N CYS A 173 -12.42 -25.26 -12.02
CA CYS A 173 -12.05 -26.28 -12.99
C CYS A 173 -11.99 -27.60 -12.21
N SER A 174 -12.57 -28.65 -12.79
CA SER A 174 -12.58 -29.96 -12.17
C SER A 174 -11.14 -30.44 -11.93
N PRO A 175 -10.89 -31.32 -10.95
CA PRO A 175 -9.57 -31.92 -10.79
C PRO A 175 -9.08 -32.52 -12.13
N GLY A 176 -7.96 -32.01 -12.65
CA GLY A 176 -7.44 -32.42 -13.97
C GLY A 176 -7.70 -31.43 -15.10
N GLU A 177 -8.42 -30.34 -14.85
CA GLU A 177 -8.61 -29.23 -15.79
C GLU A 177 -7.73 -28.03 -15.43
N GLU A 178 -7.33 -27.28 -16.45
CA GLU A 178 -6.60 -26.02 -16.36
C GLU A 178 -7.45 -24.87 -16.91
N TRP A 179 -7.40 -23.73 -16.23
CA TRP A 179 -8.05 -22.52 -16.70
C TRP A 179 -7.26 -21.89 -17.84
N ILE A 180 -7.88 -21.80 -19.02
CA ILE A 180 -7.35 -21.00 -20.13
C ILE A 180 -8.00 -19.62 -20.07
N PRO A 181 -7.23 -18.54 -19.87
CA PRO A 181 -7.78 -17.19 -19.83
C PRO A 181 -8.37 -16.80 -21.19
N GLY A 182 -9.41 -15.97 -21.15
CA GLY A 182 -10.02 -15.39 -22.35
C GLY A 182 -9.12 -14.36 -23.02
N SER A 183 -9.59 -13.79 -24.13
CA SER A 183 -8.82 -12.80 -24.90
C SER A 183 -8.54 -11.48 -24.17
N LEU A 184 -9.29 -11.17 -23.12
CA LEU A 184 -9.03 -10.03 -22.24
C LEU A 184 -8.72 -10.51 -20.82
N ASN A 185 -7.48 -10.30 -20.38
CA ASN A 185 -7.06 -10.62 -19.02
C ASN A 185 -6.43 -9.39 -18.36
N ILE A 186 -7.25 -8.56 -17.70
CA ILE A 186 -6.78 -7.38 -16.97
C ILE A 186 -5.60 -7.77 -16.09
N SER A 187 -4.53 -6.97 -16.13
CA SER A 187 -3.34 -7.25 -15.34
C SER A 187 -3.65 -7.15 -13.84
N GLY A 188 -3.74 -8.32 -13.21
CA GLY A 188 -3.98 -8.47 -11.77
C GLY A 188 -2.94 -7.73 -10.95
N HIS A 189 -1.67 -7.93 -11.30
CA HIS A 189 -0.54 -7.29 -10.65
C HIS A 189 -0.63 -5.76 -10.68
N TYR A 190 -1.01 -5.18 -11.83
CA TYR A 190 -1.15 -3.72 -11.94
C TYR A 190 -2.20 -3.17 -10.99
N PHE A 191 -3.47 -3.57 -11.11
CA PHE A 191 -4.48 -2.94 -10.26
C PHE A 191 -4.26 -3.29 -8.79
N PHE A 192 -3.82 -4.51 -8.47
CA PHE A 192 -3.62 -4.96 -7.11
C PHE A 192 -2.48 -4.21 -6.43
N ILE A 193 -1.28 -4.25 -7.01
CA ILE A 193 -0.11 -3.60 -6.41
C ILE A 193 -0.27 -2.09 -6.40
N VAL A 194 -0.80 -1.47 -7.47
CA VAL A 194 -1.06 -0.02 -7.49
C VAL A 194 -2.06 0.37 -6.40
N THR A 195 -3.16 -0.38 -6.24
CA THR A 195 -4.14 -0.12 -5.17
C THR A 195 -3.50 -0.16 -3.79
N LEU A 196 -2.81 -1.26 -3.47
CA LEU A 196 -2.20 -1.44 -2.15
C LEU A 196 -1.13 -0.38 -1.88
N SER A 197 -0.29 -0.09 -2.87
CA SER A 197 0.79 0.86 -2.74
C SER A 197 0.29 2.30 -2.54
N LEU A 198 -0.70 2.73 -3.34
CA LEU A 198 -1.28 4.05 -3.21
C LEU A 198 -2.00 4.22 -1.86
N SER A 199 -2.73 3.20 -1.40
CA SER A 199 -3.33 3.22 -0.06
C SER A 199 -2.27 3.35 1.04
N LEU A 200 -1.13 2.65 0.92
CA LEU A 200 -0.02 2.81 1.86
C LEU A 200 0.60 4.21 1.80
N PHE A 201 0.78 4.80 0.62
CA PHE A 201 1.27 6.18 0.50
C PHE A 201 0.37 7.18 1.22
N TYR A 202 -0.95 7.04 1.09
CA TYR A 202 -1.90 7.89 1.80
C TYR A 202 -1.86 7.68 3.32
N GLU A 203 -1.87 6.44 3.80
CA GLU A 203 -1.77 6.19 5.25
C GLU A 203 -0.43 6.67 5.83
N LEU A 204 0.67 6.52 5.08
CA LEU A 204 1.97 7.03 5.45
C LEU A 204 1.98 8.57 5.49
N LYS A 205 1.36 9.24 4.52
CA LYS A 205 1.19 10.71 4.53
C LYS A 205 0.50 11.16 5.80
N ILE A 206 -0.58 10.50 6.19
CA ILE A 206 -1.38 10.85 7.38
C ILE A 206 -0.59 10.58 8.68
N LEU A 207 0.13 9.46 8.76
CA LEU A 207 0.99 9.14 9.90
C LEU A 207 2.09 10.20 10.06
N LEU A 208 2.80 10.53 8.98
CA LEU A 208 3.90 11.48 9.03
C LEU A 208 3.43 12.89 9.37
N HIS A 209 2.30 13.33 8.81
CA HIS A 209 1.70 14.62 9.16
C HIS A 209 1.41 14.72 10.67
N SER A 210 0.72 13.73 11.24
CA SER A 210 0.44 13.67 12.68
C SER A 210 1.73 13.62 13.54
N THR A 211 2.76 12.94 13.04
CA THR A 211 4.05 12.85 13.72
C THR A 211 4.77 14.20 13.71
N MET A 212 4.83 14.90 12.57
CA MET A 212 5.45 16.23 12.46
C MET A 212 4.74 17.26 13.33
N ASP A 213 3.40 17.30 13.29
CA ASP A 213 2.60 18.16 14.17
C ASP A 213 2.90 17.95 15.66
N SER A 214 3.17 16.70 16.05
CA SER A 214 3.50 16.36 17.43
C SER A 214 4.92 16.79 17.79
N ILE A 215 5.85 16.70 16.84
CA ILE A 215 7.24 17.13 16.99
C ILE A 215 7.30 18.66 17.13
N ASP A 216 6.63 19.40 16.25
CA ASP A 216 6.66 20.86 16.23
C ASP A 216 6.10 21.44 17.54
N LYS A 217 4.93 20.94 17.97
CA LYS A 217 4.35 21.30 19.28
C LYS A 217 5.28 20.98 20.45
N SER A 218 6.02 19.88 20.37
CA SER A 218 6.95 19.50 21.42
C SER A 218 8.18 20.41 21.44
N PHE A 219 8.65 20.89 20.29
CA PHE A 219 9.78 21.83 20.24
C PHE A 219 9.41 23.21 20.78
N GLU A 220 8.20 23.71 20.51
CA GLU A 220 7.70 24.97 21.07
C GLU A 220 7.64 24.93 22.62
N GLU A 221 7.22 23.80 23.20
CA GLU A 221 7.14 23.63 24.66
C GLU A 221 8.52 23.43 25.32
N GLN A 222 9.57 23.15 24.55
CA GLN A 222 10.88 22.72 25.07
C GLN A 222 11.95 23.81 25.07
N ASP A 223 11.61 25.05 24.72
CA ASP A 223 12.50 26.23 24.88
C ASP A 223 12.88 26.49 26.36
N ASP A 224 12.26 25.75 27.29
CA ASP A 224 12.55 25.71 28.73
C ASP A 224 13.78 24.85 29.12
N GLY A 225 14.51 24.26 28.17
CA GLY A 225 15.80 23.59 28.41
C GLY A 225 15.73 22.15 28.96
N LEU A 226 14.54 21.60 29.18
CA LEU A 226 14.33 20.21 29.59
C LEU A 226 14.40 19.29 28.35
N GLY A 227 15.39 18.40 28.27
CA GLY A 227 15.62 17.53 27.11
C GLY A 227 14.40 16.70 26.64
N LEU A 228 14.50 16.17 25.41
CA LEU A 228 13.38 15.50 24.72
C LEU A 228 12.88 14.28 25.52
N SER A 229 11.58 14.22 25.82
CA SER A 229 10.98 13.11 26.57
C SER A 229 11.27 11.76 25.92
N ASN A 230 11.58 10.74 26.71
CA ASN A 230 11.84 9.38 26.21
C ASN A 230 10.66 8.83 25.40
N LYS A 231 9.42 9.21 25.74
CA LYS A 231 8.24 8.79 24.99
C LYS A 231 8.22 9.38 23.58
N LEU A 232 8.60 10.65 23.43
CA LEU A 232 8.70 11.31 22.13
C LEU A 232 9.80 10.68 21.28
N LYS A 233 10.98 10.39 21.86
CA LYS A 233 12.04 9.67 21.15
C LYS A 233 11.58 8.31 20.62
N VAL A 234 10.87 7.53 21.43
CA VAL A 234 10.32 6.23 21.02
C VAL A 234 9.32 6.38 19.88
N SER A 235 8.44 7.37 19.92
CA SER A 235 7.47 7.59 18.85
C SER A 235 8.10 8.07 17.54
N ILE A 236 9.12 8.93 17.62
CA ILE A 236 9.87 9.35 16.41
C ILE A 236 10.57 8.13 15.81
N ALA A 237 11.22 7.31 16.65
CA ALA A 237 11.90 6.11 16.20
C ALA A 237 10.94 5.09 15.57
N SER A 238 9.77 4.86 16.17
CA SER A 238 8.77 3.93 15.63
C SER A 238 8.15 4.42 14.31
N ALA A 239 7.87 5.72 14.19
CA ALA A 239 7.41 6.32 12.94
C ALA A 239 8.48 6.26 11.84
N THR A 240 9.74 6.51 12.19
CA THR A 240 10.88 6.40 11.27
C THR A 240 11.02 4.98 10.74
N LEU A 241 11.07 3.99 11.64
CA LEU A 241 11.22 2.59 11.27
C LEU A 241 10.06 2.12 10.38
N THR A 242 8.84 2.50 10.73
CA THR A 242 7.64 2.17 9.93
C THR A 242 7.71 2.79 8.54
N THR A 243 8.14 4.04 8.44
CA THR A 243 8.34 4.74 7.16
C THR A 243 9.37 4.04 6.28
N LEU A 244 10.50 3.61 6.86
CA LEU A 244 11.55 2.89 6.14
C LEU A 244 11.06 1.54 5.63
N LEU A 245 10.37 0.77 6.48
CA LEU A 245 9.81 -0.54 6.10
C LEU A 245 8.80 -0.42 4.97
N ILE A 246 7.87 0.54 5.05
CA ILE A 246 6.89 0.78 3.99
C ILE A 246 7.59 1.20 2.70
N SER A 247 8.55 2.12 2.79
CA SER A 247 9.30 2.59 1.61
C SER A 247 10.04 1.44 0.92
N LEU A 248 10.63 0.52 1.68
CA LEU A 248 11.29 -0.67 1.12
C LEU A 248 10.29 -1.56 0.36
N VAL A 249 9.12 -1.85 0.95
CA VAL A 249 8.09 -2.66 0.29
C VAL A 249 7.57 -1.98 -0.97
N LEU A 250 7.33 -0.65 -0.92
CA LEU A 250 6.90 0.13 -2.08
C LEU A 250 7.94 0.10 -3.21
N LEU A 251 9.24 0.19 -2.89
CA LEU A 251 10.32 0.07 -3.88
C LEU A 251 10.32 -1.31 -4.55
N VAL A 252 10.15 -2.38 -3.78
CA VAL A 252 10.05 -3.74 -4.32
C VAL A 252 8.85 -3.86 -5.25
N TRP A 253 7.68 -3.36 -4.83
CA TRP A 253 6.46 -3.36 -5.64
C TRP A 253 6.57 -2.54 -6.92
N ILE A 254 7.24 -1.38 -6.89
CA ILE A 254 7.58 -0.60 -8.09
C ILE A 254 8.47 -1.42 -9.03
N GLY A 255 9.44 -2.16 -8.49
CA GLY A 255 10.28 -3.09 -9.26
C GLY A 255 9.46 -4.19 -9.93
N THR A 256 8.59 -4.87 -9.18
CA THR A 256 7.67 -5.90 -9.72
C THR A 256 6.78 -5.35 -10.83
N LEU A 257 6.24 -4.14 -10.66
CA LEU A 257 5.44 -3.49 -11.71
C LEU A 257 6.26 -3.09 -12.93
N SER A 258 7.53 -2.72 -12.76
CA SER A 258 8.44 -2.43 -13.86
C SER A 258 8.70 -3.68 -14.71
N VAL A 259 8.96 -4.82 -14.07
CA VAL A 259 9.07 -6.12 -14.76
C VAL A 259 7.77 -6.45 -15.50
N THR A 260 6.63 -6.25 -14.85
CA THR A 260 5.30 -6.46 -15.46
C THR A 260 5.07 -5.51 -16.65
N ALA A 261 5.52 -4.26 -16.55
CA ALA A 261 5.42 -3.25 -17.61
C ALA A 261 6.18 -3.65 -18.87
N ILE A 262 7.33 -4.29 -18.72
CA ILE A 262 8.20 -4.69 -19.83
C ILE A 262 7.70 -6.01 -20.43
N PHE A 263 7.65 -7.08 -19.63
CA PHE A 263 7.60 -8.46 -20.16
C PHE A 263 6.21 -9.06 -20.28
N TYR A 264 5.28 -8.68 -19.40
CA TYR A 264 3.99 -9.36 -19.27
C TYR A 264 2.85 -8.52 -19.81
N HIS A 265 1.71 -9.15 -20.12
CA HIS A 265 0.47 -8.50 -20.56
C HIS A 265 0.54 -7.62 -21.82
N THR A 266 -0.63 -7.36 -22.40
CA THR A 266 -0.78 -6.39 -23.48
C THR A 266 -0.85 -4.95 -22.93
N ILE A 267 -0.63 -3.96 -23.81
CA ILE A 267 -0.72 -2.54 -23.42
C ILE A 267 -2.10 -2.20 -22.86
N ARG A 268 -3.17 -2.73 -23.47
CA ARG A 268 -4.56 -2.48 -23.05
C ARG A 268 -4.82 -3.02 -21.63
N GLU A 269 -4.37 -4.24 -21.34
CA GLU A 269 -4.52 -4.86 -20.01
C GLU A 269 -3.77 -4.08 -18.92
N LYS A 270 -2.60 -3.51 -19.25
CA LYS A 270 -1.83 -2.66 -18.32
C LYS A 270 -2.54 -1.35 -18.04
N ILE A 271 -3.07 -0.68 -19.06
CA ILE A 271 -3.80 0.57 -18.90
C ILE A 271 -5.06 0.35 -18.05
N MET A 272 -5.84 -0.70 -18.33
CA MET A 272 -7.01 -1.04 -17.51
C MET A 272 -6.62 -1.36 -16.06
N GLY A 273 -5.57 -2.18 -15.88
CA GLY A 273 -5.05 -2.48 -14.54
C GLY A 273 -4.62 -1.22 -13.79
N LEU A 274 -3.94 -0.29 -14.45
CA LEU A 274 -3.55 0.98 -13.87
C LEU A 274 -4.77 1.81 -13.47
N VAL A 275 -5.74 2.01 -14.37
CA VAL A 275 -6.96 2.79 -14.09
C VAL A 275 -7.73 2.22 -12.91
N PHE A 276 -7.94 0.90 -12.87
CA PHE A 276 -8.62 0.24 -11.75
C PHE A 276 -7.81 0.32 -10.45
N GLY A 277 -6.49 0.33 -10.53
CA GLY A 277 -5.61 0.51 -9.37
C GLY A 277 -5.81 1.84 -8.65
N TYR A 278 -6.24 2.89 -9.35
CA TYR A 278 -6.50 4.21 -8.75
C TYR A 278 -7.91 4.31 -8.14
N LEU A 279 -8.82 3.39 -8.46
CA LEU A 279 -10.21 3.47 -8.04
C LEU A 279 -10.35 3.45 -6.50
N ALA A 280 -9.70 2.48 -5.84
CA ALA A 280 -9.77 2.36 -4.39
C ALA A 280 -9.19 3.57 -3.65
N PRO A 281 -7.97 4.05 -3.96
CA PRO A 281 -7.43 5.27 -3.35
C PRO A 281 -8.28 6.52 -3.58
N VAL A 282 -8.86 6.69 -4.78
CA VAL A 282 -9.74 7.83 -5.07
C VAL A 282 -11.00 7.78 -4.21
N VAL A 283 -11.69 6.64 -4.18
CA VAL A 283 -12.89 6.47 -3.35
C VAL A 283 -12.57 6.69 -1.87
N ASN A 284 -11.44 6.15 -1.39
CA ASN A 284 -11.11 6.16 0.01
C ASN A 284 -10.51 7.50 0.51
N TYR A 285 -9.62 8.13 -0.25
CA TYR A 285 -8.85 9.30 0.22
C TYR A 285 -9.26 10.62 -0.43
N VAL A 286 -10.05 10.58 -1.51
CA VAL A 286 -10.60 11.80 -2.12
C VAL A 286 -12.09 11.94 -1.78
N ILE A 287 -12.87 10.88 -1.94
CA ILE A 287 -14.32 10.93 -1.70
C ILE A 287 -14.61 10.77 -0.20
N LEU A 288 -14.24 9.64 0.40
CA LEU A 288 -14.56 9.34 1.79
C LEU A 288 -13.92 10.35 2.76
N ALA A 289 -12.68 10.77 2.51
CA ALA A 289 -12.00 11.77 3.34
C ALA A 289 -12.79 13.08 3.44
N ARG A 290 -13.39 13.56 2.33
CA ARG A 290 -14.23 14.77 2.32
C ARG A 290 -15.48 14.64 3.20
N TYR A 291 -16.00 13.43 3.41
CA TYR A 291 -17.20 13.22 4.22
C TYR A 291 -16.93 13.09 5.72
N TYR A 292 -15.73 12.65 6.11
CA TYR A 292 -15.40 12.38 7.53
C TYR A 292 -14.45 13.40 8.17
N GLU A 293 -13.80 14.26 7.38
CA GLU A 293 -12.90 15.32 7.86
C GLU A 293 -13.58 16.70 7.95
N VAL A 294 -14.92 16.73 7.90
CA VAL A 294 -15.78 17.87 8.33
C VAL A 294 -16.22 17.64 9.77
#